data_AF-A0A7G9YC01-F1
#
_entry.id   AF-A0A7G9YC01-F1
#
_cell.length_a   1.000
_cell.length_b   1.000
_cell.length_c   1.000
_cell.angle_alpha   90.00
_cell.angle_beta   90.00
_cell.angle_gamma   90.00
#
_symmetry.space_group_name_H-M   'P 1'
#
loop_
_entity.id
_entity.type
_entity.pdbx_description
1 polymer ?
#
loop_
_entity_poly.entity_id
_entity_poly.type
_entity_poly.pdbx_seq_one_letter_code
_entity_poly.pdbx_strand_id
1 'polypeptide(L)'
;MLSYFISVKYTTVAIAALLLYTAPIYVTLLSPLLLNEPIARRSLSALVLSLSGVILIIQPGAVFQDMDGMYATGLLCGLISGLLYACMILTSRYLKGYYTGTAQAAWAIIITLIIFLPYSTAISSGVLLDNLHLLILLGLLPTAASLTLYFSGLAHVRAQNASIIALLEPASAVVFAAIILSQPITSSVLVGGGLILVGALVVSGGAVGVAHE
;
A
#
# COMPACT_ATOMS: atom_id res chain seq x y z
N MET A 1 -4.76 8.28 3.11
CA MET A 1 -6.08 8.05 2.49
C MET A 1 -6.69 9.30 1.84
N LEU A 2 -6.85 10.42 2.55
CA LEU A 2 -7.41 11.65 1.93
C LEU A 2 -6.64 12.11 0.67
N SER A 3 -5.32 12.23 0.76
CA SER A 3 -4.49 12.63 -0.39
C SER A 3 -4.55 11.63 -1.55
N TYR A 4 -4.75 10.34 -1.26
CA TYR A 4 -4.96 9.31 -2.28
C TYR A 4 -6.28 9.52 -3.01
N PHE A 5 -7.40 9.71 -2.29
CA PHE A 5 -8.69 9.96 -2.93
C PHE A 5 -8.73 11.28 -3.72
N ILE A 6 -8.02 12.31 -3.25
CA ILE A 6 -7.83 13.55 -4.00
C ILE A 6 -7.04 13.30 -5.29
N SER A 7 -6.00 12.47 -5.22
CA SER A 7 -5.24 12.04 -6.41
C SER A 7 -6.13 11.30 -7.40
N VAL A 8 -6.91 10.32 -6.95
CA VAL A 8 -7.88 9.58 -7.78
C VAL A 8 -8.87 10.53 -8.45
N LYS A 9 -9.37 11.54 -7.73
CA LYS A 9 -10.33 12.52 -8.24
C LYS A 9 -9.78 13.38 -9.39
N TYR A 10 -8.49 13.73 -9.35
CA TYR A 10 -7.86 14.64 -10.32
C TYR A 10 -6.96 13.95 -11.36
N THR A 11 -6.74 12.65 -11.21
CA THR A 11 -5.94 11.84 -12.14
C THR A 11 -6.75 10.59 -12.51
N THR A 12 -6.26 9.41 -12.15
CA THR A 12 -6.97 8.13 -12.27
C THR A 12 -6.59 7.24 -11.09
N VAL A 13 -7.36 6.17 -10.89
CA VAL A 13 -7.03 5.13 -9.90
C VAL A 13 -5.65 4.52 -10.19
N ALA A 14 -5.32 4.30 -11.46
CA ALA A 14 -4.04 3.76 -11.90
C ALA A 14 -2.85 4.65 -11.48
N ILE A 15 -2.92 5.95 -11.77
CA ILE A 15 -1.85 6.90 -11.40
C ILE A 15 -1.76 7.06 -9.88
N ALA A 16 -2.88 7.21 -9.19
CA ALA A 16 -2.89 7.34 -7.74
C ALA A 16 -2.29 6.10 -7.06
N ALA A 17 -2.60 4.89 -7.55
CA ALA A 17 -2.03 3.64 -7.04
C ALA A 17 -0.52 3.56 -7.29
N LEU A 18 -0.05 3.92 -8.50
CA LEU A 18 1.38 3.96 -8.81
C LEU A 18 2.14 4.90 -7.85
N LEU A 19 1.58 6.09 -7.60
CA LEU A 19 2.17 7.06 -6.69
C LEU A 19 2.13 6.60 -5.23
N LEU A 20 1.06 5.91 -4.80
CA LEU A 20 1.00 5.28 -3.50
C LEU A 20 2.10 4.21 -3.35
N TYR A 21 2.30 3.38 -4.38
CA TYR A 21 3.32 2.34 -4.43
C TYR A 21 4.76 2.87 -4.57
N THR A 22 4.97 4.18 -4.58
CA THR A 22 6.29 4.77 -4.34
C THR A 22 6.71 4.74 -2.86
N ALA A 23 5.79 4.39 -1.94
CA ALA A 23 6.08 4.27 -0.52
C ALA A 23 7.37 3.49 -0.17
N PRO A 24 7.67 2.34 -0.79
CA PRO A 24 8.90 1.60 -0.50
C PRO A 24 10.19 2.37 -0.81
N ILE A 25 10.15 3.34 -1.74
CA ILE A 25 11.29 4.24 -2.02
C ILE A 25 11.54 5.12 -0.80
N TYR A 26 10.50 5.76 -0.28
CA TYR A 26 10.61 6.62 0.92
C TYR A 26 11.00 5.79 2.16
N VAL A 27 10.44 4.60 2.32
CA VAL A 27 10.82 3.69 3.43
C VAL A 27 12.30 3.32 3.33
N THR A 28 12.80 2.97 2.14
CA THR A 28 14.21 2.60 1.95
C THR A 28 15.16 3.76 2.23
N LEU A 29 14.77 4.98 1.86
CA LEU A 29 15.57 6.18 2.12
C LEU A 29 15.56 6.61 3.59
N LEU A 30 14.40 6.51 4.26
CA LEU A 30 14.21 7.02 5.63
C LEU A 30 14.47 5.99 6.73
N SER A 31 14.44 4.68 6.43
CA SER A 31 14.65 3.65 7.45
C SER A 31 16.04 3.70 8.12
N PRO A 32 17.16 4.02 7.44
CA PRO A 32 18.45 4.12 8.12
C PRO A 32 18.48 5.29 9.10
N LEU A 33 17.78 6.38 8.78
CA LEU A 33 17.74 7.59 9.61
C LEU A 33 16.81 7.44 10.83
N LEU A 34 15.62 6.87 10.64
CA LEU A 34 14.59 6.82 11.68
C LEU A 34 14.61 5.52 12.51
N LEU A 35 15.04 4.41 11.90
CA LEU A 35 14.98 3.08 12.51
C LEU A 35 16.36 2.45 12.74
N ASN A 36 17.43 3.11 12.28
CA ASN A 36 18.79 2.54 12.25
C ASN A 36 18.84 1.18 11.52
N GLU A 37 17.95 0.95 10.55
CA GLU A 37 17.94 -0.26 9.72
C GLU A 37 18.79 -0.01 8.45
N PRO A 38 19.97 -0.64 8.29
CA PRO A 38 20.85 -0.40 7.15
C PRO A 38 20.23 -0.89 5.85
N ILE A 39 20.53 -0.20 4.75
CA ILE A 39 20.04 -0.58 3.41
C ILE A 39 20.79 -1.84 2.95
N ALA A 40 20.07 -2.96 2.90
CA ALA A 40 20.62 -4.19 2.33
C ALA A 40 20.65 -4.10 0.80
N ARG A 41 21.77 -4.49 0.17
CA ARG A 41 21.87 -4.56 -1.31
C ARG A 41 20.77 -5.39 -1.95
N ARG A 42 20.36 -6.48 -1.29
CA ARG A 42 19.24 -7.34 -1.71
C ARG A 42 17.89 -6.60 -1.72
N SER A 43 17.68 -5.73 -0.72
CA SER A 43 16.46 -4.91 -0.63
C SER A 43 16.41 -3.90 -1.77
N LEU A 44 17.54 -3.29 -2.14
CA LEU A 44 17.62 -2.37 -3.27
C LEU A 44 17.31 -3.07 -4.61
N SER A 45 17.90 -4.24 -4.87
CA SER A 45 17.57 -5.01 -6.09
C SER A 45 16.11 -5.45 -6.12
N ALA A 46 15.56 -5.89 -4.98
CA ALA A 46 14.16 -6.27 -4.88
C ALA A 46 13.21 -5.09 -5.12
N LEU A 47 13.54 -3.92 -4.57
CA LEU A 47 12.79 -2.69 -4.78
C LEU A 47 12.72 -2.31 -6.26
N VAL A 48 13.87 -2.31 -6.96
CA VAL A 48 13.93 -1.97 -8.38
C VAL A 48 13.12 -2.97 -9.22
N LEU A 49 13.23 -4.27 -8.94
CA LEU A 49 12.45 -5.32 -9.61
C LEU A 49 10.95 -5.14 -9.40
N SER A 50 10.50 -5.01 -8.14
CA SER A 50 9.08 -4.90 -7.82
C SER A 50 8.48 -3.60 -8.37
N LEU A 51 9.18 -2.47 -8.28
CA LEU A 51 8.72 -1.20 -8.87
C LEU A 51 8.60 -1.28 -10.39
N SER A 52 9.57 -1.92 -11.05
CA SER A 52 9.50 -2.15 -12.50
C SER A 52 8.25 -2.98 -12.86
N GLY A 53 7.94 -3.99 -12.05
CA GLY A 53 6.73 -4.79 -12.22
C GLY A 53 5.44 -3.99 -12.03
N VAL A 54 5.38 -3.12 -11.02
CA VAL A 54 4.24 -2.21 -10.80
C VAL A 54 4.04 -1.27 -11.98
N ILE A 55 5.12 -0.67 -12.50
CA ILE A 55 5.07 0.21 -13.67
C ILE A 55 4.54 -0.54 -14.91
N LEU A 56 4.99 -1.79 -15.12
CA LEU A 56 4.51 -2.62 -16.23
C LEU A 56 3.04 -3.00 -16.10
N ILE A 57 2.54 -3.28 -14.89
CA ILE A 57 1.12 -3.56 -14.66
C ILE A 57 0.27 -2.32 -14.92
N ILE A 58 0.69 -1.17 -14.36
CA ILE A 58 -0.11 0.05 -14.38
C ILE A 58 -0.07 0.77 -15.74
N GLN A 59 1.01 0.60 -16.51
CA GLN A 59 1.21 1.19 -17.83
C GLN A 59 0.90 2.69 -17.89
N PRO A 60 1.54 3.52 -17.04
CA PRO A 60 1.14 4.91 -16.87
C PRO A 60 1.28 5.76 -18.15
N GLY A 61 2.17 5.37 -19.08
CA GLY A 61 2.33 6.02 -20.39
C GLY A 61 1.08 6.01 -21.27
N ALA A 62 0.16 5.06 -21.10
CA ALA A 62 -1.13 5.06 -21.79
C ALA A 62 -2.14 6.03 -21.14
N VAL A 63 -1.87 6.49 -19.91
CA VAL A 63 -2.80 7.24 -19.05
C VAL A 63 -2.47 8.74 -19.01
N PHE A 64 -1.24 9.16 -19.35
CA PHE A 64 -0.79 10.55 -19.33
C PHE A 64 -1.33 11.45 -20.48
N GLN A 65 -2.45 11.09 -21.12
CA GLN A 65 -2.88 11.76 -22.36
C GLN A 65 -3.56 13.12 -22.15
N ASP A 66 -4.14 13.40 -20.98
CA ASP A 66 -4.85 14.65 -20.70
C ASP A 66 -4.29 15.35 -19.45
N MET A 67 -3.34 16.28 -19.65
CA MET A 67 -2.75 17.08 -18.57
C MET A 67 -3.53 18.38 -18.35
N ASP A 68 -4.62 18.30 -17.60
CA ASP A 68 -5.35 19.47 -17.12
C ASP A 68 -4.61 20.19 -15.97
N GLY A 69 -4.93 21.46 -15.71
CA GLY A 69 -4.27 22.23 -14.63
C GLY A 69 -4.40 21.62 -13.24
N MET A 70 -5.46 20.84 -12.98
CA MET A 70 -5.68 20.14 -11.70
C MET A 70 -4.94 18.78 -11.62
N TYR A 71 -4.43 18.28 -12.75
CA TYR A 71 -3.69 17.02 -12.82
C TYR A 71 -2.39 17.08 -12.00
N ALA A 72 -1.69 18.23 -12.04
CA ALA A 72 -0.49 18.45 -11.23
C ALA A 72 -0.78 18.36 -9.72
N THR A 73 -1.90 18.91 -9.27
CA THR A 73 -2.36 18.77 -7.88
C THR A 73 -2.63 17.31 -7.54
N GLY A 74 -3.25 16.55 -8.45
CA GLY A 74 -3.47 15.12 -8.28
C GLY A 74 -2.17 14.31 -8.17
N LEU A 75 -1.15 14.63 -8.96
CA LEU A 75 0.19 14.02 -8.86
C LEU A 75 0.85 14.32 -7.51
N LEU A 76 0.82 15.58 -7.08
CA LEU A 76 1.38 15.98 -5.78
C LEU A 76 0.67 15.27 -4.63
N CYS A 77 -0.66 15.22 -4.64
CA CYS A 77 -1.44 14.50 -3.65
C CYS A 77 -1.14 12.98 -3.64
N GLY A 78 -0.90 12.40 -4.82
CA GLY A 78 -0.50 11.00 -4.95
C GLY A 78 0.87 10.73 -4.34
N LEU A 79 1.88 11.57 -4.62
CA LEU A 79 3.21 11.46 -4.00
C LEU A 79 3.15 11.63 -2.48
N ILE A 80 2.38 12.61 -1.99
CA ILE A 80 2.13 12.81 -0.56
C ILE A 80 1.47 11.56 0.04
N SER A 81 0.56 10.89 -0.68
CA SER A 81 -0.06 9.66 -0.20
C SER A 81 0.96 8.53 -0.01
N GLY A 82 1.90 8.35 -0.94
CA GLY A 82 3.00 7.40 -0.82
C GLY A 82 3.93 7.73 0.35
N LEU A 83 4.25 9.02 0.54
CA LEU A 83 5.06 9.48 1.68
C LEU A 83 4.36 9.22 3.02
N LEU A 84 3.08 9.55 3.14
CA LEU A 84 2.29 9.30 4.34
C LEU A 84 2.18 7.79 4.64
N TYR A 85 2.04 6.97 3.60
CA TYR A 85 2.04 5.52 3.78
C TYR A 85 3.40 5.02 4.26
N ALA A 86 4.51 5.54 3.72
CA ALA A 86 5.85 5.25 4.23
C ALA A 86 6.02 5.67 5.70
N CYS A 87 5.54 6.86 6.08
CA CYS A 87 5.53 7.32 7.47
C CYS A 87 4.75 6.35 8.37
N MET A 88 3.57 5.88 7.94
CA MET A 88 2.79 4.90 8.68
C MET A 88 3.59 3.62 8.95
N ILE A 89 4.30 3.10 7.93
CA ILE A 89 5.14 1.90 8.05
C ILE A 89 6.29 2.16 9.04
N LEU A 90 6.99 3.28 8.89
CA LEU A 90 8.14 3.62 9.72
C LEU A 90 7.73 3.84 11.18
N THR A 91 6.63 4.57 11.43
CA THR A 91 6.08 4.80 12.76
C THR A 91 5.63 3.50 13.41
N SER A 92 4.88 2.64 12.70
CA SER A 92 4.47 1.34 13.24
C SER A 92 5.67 0.47 13.61
N ARG A 93 6.71 0.46 12.76
CA ARG A 93 7.97 -0.26 13.01
C ARG A 93 8.73 0.30 14.21
N TYR A 94 8.76 1.62 14.39
CA TYR A 94 9.36 2.27 15.55
C TYR A 94 8.62 1.91 16.85
N LEU A 95 7.28 1.89 16.81
CA LEU A 95 6.44 1.60 17.97
C LEU A 95 6.36 0.11 18.34
N LYS A 96 6.99 -0.79 17.58
CA LYS A 96 6.89 -2.25 17.78
C LYS A 96 7.26 -2.72 19.20
N GLY A 97 8.15 -1.98 19.89
CA GLY A 97 8.61 -2.32 21.24
C GLY A 97 7.70 -1.79 22.36
N TYR A 98 6.77 -0.89 22.04
CA TYR A 98 5.89 -0.23 23.01
C TYR A 98 4.44 -0.70 22.91
N TYR A 99 4.00 -1.11 21.72
CA TYR A 99 2.61 -1.47 21.45
C TYR A 99 2.52 -2.72 20.56
N THR A 100 1.56 -3.59 20.86
CA THR A 100 1.23 -4.75 20.01
C THR A 100 0.65 -4.30 18.67
N GLY A 101 0.79 -5.12 17.62
CA GLY A 101 0.19 -4.83 16.31
C GLY A 101 -1.34 -4.63 16.37
N THR A 102 -2.02 -5.39 17.22
CA THR A 102 -3.45 -5.22 17.53
C THR A 102 -3.76 -3.85 18.14
N ALA A 103 -2.97 -3.38 19.10
CA ALA A 103 -3.17 -2.08 19.72
C ALA A 103 -2.93 -0.94 18.71
N GLN A 104 -1.92 -1.07 17.85
CA GLN A 104 -1.67 -0.11 16.76
C GLN A 104 -2.84 -0.06 15.77
N ALA A 105 -3.38 -1.22 15.38
CA ALA A 105 -4.56 -1.30 14.50
C ALA A 105 -5.79 -0.65 15.16
N ALA A 106 -6.05 -0.94 16.43
CA ALA A 106 -7.18 -0.38 17.17
C ALA A 106 -7.11 1.15 17.22
N TRP A 107 -5.94 1.71 17.57
CA TRP A 107 -5.76 3.16 17.58
C TRP A 107 -5.92 3.79 16.20
N ALA A 108 -5.38 3.17 15.15
CA ALA A 108 -5.55 3.65 13.78
C ALA A 108 -7.04 3.70 13.37
N ILE A 109 -7.82 2.68 13.73
CA ILE A 109 -9.25 2.61 13.47
C ILE A 109 -10.02 3.65 14.28
N ILE A 110 -9.73 3.80 15.57
CA ILE A 110 -10.39 4.79 16.45
C ILE A 110 -10.13 6.22 15.96
N ILE A 111 -8.89 6.55 15.63
CA ILE A 111 -8.53 7.88 15.11
C ILE A 111 -9.26 8.13 13.78
N THR A 112 -9.29 7.14 12.89
CA THR A 112 -10.03 7.23 11.63
C THR A 112 -11.52 7.45 11.88
N LEU A 113 -12.12 6.72 12.82
CA LEU A 113 -13.52 6.90 13.20
C LEU A 113 -13.79 8.34 13.66
N ILE A 114 -12.97 8.89 14.57
CA ILE A 114 -13.16 10.26 15.09
C ILE A 114 -13.05 11.31 13.98
N ILE A 115 -12.07 11.17 13.08
CA ILE A 115 -11.85 12.12 11.97
C ILE A 115 -13.03 12.09 10.98
N PHE A 116 -13.59 10.91 10.70
CA PHE A 116 -14.65 10.73 9.71
C PHE A 116 -16.07 10.81 10.28
N LEU A 117 -16.24 10.71 11.61
CA LEU A 117 -17.54 10.85 12.29
C LEU A 117 -18.33 12.12 11.88
N PRO A 118 -17.75 13.33 11.80
CA PRO A 118 -18.51 14.52 11.40
C PRO A 118 -19.03 14.45 9.96
N TYR A 119 -18.45 13.61 9.11
CA TYR A 119 -18.89 13.43 7.72
C TYR A 119 -20.01 12.38 7.59
N SER A 120 -20.31 11.60 8.64
CA SER A 120 -21.35 10.56 8.58
C SER A 120 -22.75 11.15 8.46
N THR A 121 -22.95 12.38 8.93
CA THR A 121 -24.25 13.09 8.90
C THR A 121 -24.65 13.56 7.51
N ALA A 122 -23.72 13.57 6.55
CA ALA A 122 -23.98 13.94 5.16
C ALA A 122 -24.64 12.82 4.33
N ILE A 123 -24.82 11.62 4.91
CA ILE A 123 -25.32 10.43 4.21
C ILE A 123 -26.73 10.11 4.68
N SER A 124 -27.64 9.82 3.73
CA SER A 124 -29.00 9.38 4.04
C SER A 124 -29.02 8.01 4.74
N SER A 125 -29.87 7.88 5.76
CA SER A 125 -30.04 6.63 6.52
C SER A 125 -30.51 5.45 5.65
N GLY A 126 -31.23 5.72 4.56
CA GLY A 126 -31.63 4.69 3.60
C GLY A 126 -30.44 4.05 2.89
N VAL A 127 -29.50 4.87 2.40
CA VAL A 127 -28.27 4.39 1.73
C VAL A 127 -27.40 3.58 2.70
N LEU A 128 -27.36 3.98 3.97
CA LEU A 128 -26.62 3.24 5.00
C LEU A 128 -27.17 1.83 5.20
N LEU A 129 -28.50 1.69 5.35
CA LEU A 129 -29.14 0.41 5.61
C LEU A 129 -29.00 -0.54 4.41
N ASP A 130 -29.16 -0.03 3.20
CA ASP A 130 -29.04 -0.83 1.97
C ASP A 130 -27.64 -1.44 1.81
N ASN A 131 -26.60 -0.72 2.24
CA ASN A 131 -25.20 -1.13 2.08
C ASN A 131 -24.59 -1.75 3.35
N LEU A 132 -25.38 -1.90 4.42
CA LEU A 132 -24.88 -2.28 5.75
C LEU A 132 -24.10 -3.61 5.73
N HIS A 133 -24.54 -4.57 4.92
CA HIS A 133 -23.87 -5.86 4.74
C HIS A 133 -22.47 -5.72 4.10
N LEU A 134 -22.32 -4.86 3.07
CA LEU A 134 -21.02 -4.56 2.46
C LEU A 134 -20.13 -3.78 3.41
N LEU A 135 -20.68 -2.84 4.19
CA LEU A 135 -19.92 -2.08 5.19
C LEU A 135 -19.36 -2.98 6.29
N ILE A 136 -20.16 -3.93 6.80
CA ILE A 136 -19.69 -4.91 7.79
C ILE A 136 -18.58 -5.76 7.20
N LEU A 137 -18.75 -6.26 5.97
CA LEU A 137 -17.74 -7.07 5.29
C LEU A 137 -16.43 -6.28 5.13
N LEU A 138 -16.51 -5.03 4.66
CA LEU A 138 -15.37 -4.13 4.46
C LEU A 138 -14.70 -3.75 5.79
N GLY A 139 -15.48 -3.54 6.85
CA GLY A 139 -14.97 -3.20 8.17
C GLY A 139 -14.23 -4.37 8.84
N LEU A 140 -14.77 -5.58 8.75
CA LEU A 140 -14.19 -6.73 9.44
C LEU A 140 -12.98 -7.32 8.70
N LEU A 141 -13.10 -7.57 7.39
CA LEU A 141 -12.08 -8.31 6.64
C LEU A 141 -10.94 -7.40 6.16
N PRO A 142 -11.14 -6.52 5.15
CA PRO A 142 -10.04 -5.75 4.60
C PRO A 142 -9.58 -4.60 5.52
N THR A 143 -10.36 -4.22 6.54
CA THR A 143 -9.96 -3.19 7.50
C THR A 143 -9.41 -3.80 8.79
N ALA A 144 -10.25 -4.37 9.65
CA ALA A 144 -9.83 -4.82 10.98
C ALA A 144 -8.85 -6.00 10.92
N ALA A 145 -9.17 -7.06 10.18
CA ALA A 145 -8.31 -8.22 10.08
C ALA A 145 -7.00 -7.91 9.34
N SER A 146 -7.10 -7.23 8.18
CA SER A 146 -5.91 -6.86 7.39
C SER A 146 -4.96 -5.94 8.15
N LEU A 147 -5.44 -4.85 8.77
CA LEU A 147 -4.57 -3.93 9.53
C LEU A 147 -3.92 -4.61 10.73
N THR A 148 -4.68 -5.46 11.44
CA THR A 148 -4.14 -6.23 12.56
C THR A 148 -3.03 -7.15 12.10
N LEU A 149 -3.24 -7.89 11.01
CA LEU A 149 -2.26 -8.81 10.46
C LEU A 149 -1.04 -8.05 9.91
N TYR A 150 -1.26 -6.93 9.24
CA TYR A 150 -0.23 -6.08 8.68
C TYR A 150 0.70 -5.52 9.76
N PHE A 151 0.15 -4.86 10.79
CA PHE A 151 0.96 -4.29 11.87
C PHE A 151 1.62 -5.37 12.73
N SER A 152 0.95 -6.50 12.95
CA SER A 152 1.55 -7.63 13.65
C SER A 152 2.71 -8.24 12.85
N GLY A 153 2.56 -8.40 11.53
CA GLY A 153 3.65 -8.86 10.66
C GLY A 153 4.80 -7.86 10.59
N LEU A 154 4.51 -6.56 10.50
CA LEU A 154 5.50 -5.48 10.42
C LEU A 154 6.40 -5.41 11.66
N ALA A 155 5.93 -5.85 12.82
CA ALA A 155 6.75 -5.99 14.03
C ALA A 155 7.89 -7.02 13.88
N HIS A 156 7.77 -7.98 12.96
CA HIS A 156 8.70 -9.10 12.80
C HIS A 156 9.66 -8.96 11.62
N VAL A 157 9.41 -8.02 10.69
CA VAL A 157 10.26 -7.80 9.51
C VAL A 157 10.76 -6.36 9.43
N ARG A 158 11.93 -6.14 8.79
CA ARG A 158 12.44 -4.79 8.52
C ARG A 158 11.42 -3.97 7.72
N ALA A 159 11.34 -2.67 7.96
CA ALA A 159 10.38 -1.79 7.29
C ALA A 159 10.56 -1.81 5.76
N GLN A 160 11.82 -1.85 5.32
CA GLN A 160 12.20 -1.97 3.91
C GLN A 160 11.58 -3.23 3.28
N ASN A 161 11.70 -4.38 3.95
CA ASN A 161 11.21 -5.65 3.42
C ASN A 161 9.69 -5.68 3.39
N ALA A 162 9.04 -5.21 4.45
CA ALA A 162 7.58 -5.16 4.52
C ALA A 162 6.98 -4.30 3.42
N SER A 163 7.55 -3.12 3.15
CA SER A 163 7.05 -2.23 2.11
C SER A 163 7.24 -2.81 0.70
N ILE A 164 8.33 -3.54 0.45
CA ILE A 164 8.52 -4.27 -0.83
C ILE A 164 7.53 -5.41 -0.96
N ILE A 165 7.28 -6.17 0.11
CA ILE A 165 6.27 -7.24 0.11
C ILE A 165 4.86 -6.67 -0.10
N ALA A 166 4.56 -5.46 0.37
CA ALA A 166 3.27 -4.81 0.10
C ALA A 166 3.04 -4.56 -1.41
N LEU A 167 4.09 -4.50 -2.24
CA LEU A 167 3.96 -4.43 -3.70
C LEU A 167 3.39 -5.72 -4.32
N LEU A 168 3.19 -6.79 -3.55
CA LEU A 168 2.42 -7.96 -3.99
C LEU A 168 0.92 -7.65 -4.15
N GLU A 169 0.42 -6.61 -3.49
CA GLU A 169 -0.98 -6.18 -3.56
C GLU A 169 -1.47 -5.90 -5.00
N PRO A 170 -0.79 -5.08 -5.83
CA PRO A 170 -1.21 -4.89 -7.22
C PRO A 170 -1.15 -6.17 -8.04
N ALA A 171 -0.19 -7.07 -7.77
CA ALA A 171 -0.14 -8.36 -8.45
C ALA A 171 -1.33 -9.25 -8.07
N SER A 172 -1.69 -9.32 -6.79
CA SER A 172 -2.84 -10.10 -6.33
C SER A 172 -4.16 -9.50 -6.80
N ALA A 173 -4.28 -8.17 -6.83
CA ALA A 173 -5.45 -7.47 -7.34
C ALA A 173 -5.77 -7.87 -8.80
N VAL A 174 -4.75 -7.97 -9.65
CA VAL A 174 -4.97 -8.38 -11.04
C VAL A 174 -5.35 -9.85 -11.16
N VAL A 175 -4.77 -10.74 -10.34
CA VAL A 175 -5.17 -12.15 -10.29
C VAL A 175 -6.64 -12.29 -9.89
N PHE A 176 -7.07 -11.56 -8.85
CA PHE A 176 -8.47 -11.54 -8.45
C PHE A 176 -9.37 -10.92 -9.53
N ALA A 177 -8.92 -9.87 -10.22
CA ALA A 177 -9.68 -9.28 -11.33
C ALA A 177 -9.87 -10.28 -12.48
N ALA A 178 -8.86 -11.06 -12.82
CA ALA A 178 -8.95 -12.10 -13.84
C ALA A 178 -9.93 -13.23 -13.43
N ILE A 179 -9.88 -13.68 -12.18
CA ILE A 179 -10.72 -14.79 -11.70
C ILE A 179 -12.17 -14.35 -11.49
N ILE A 180 -12.40 -13.20 -10.84
CA ILE A 180 -13.72 -12.76 -10.40
C ILE A 180 -14.43 -11.97 -11.52
N LEU A 181 -13.71 -11.08 -12.21
CA LEU A 181 -14.28 -10.24 -13.26
C LEU A 181 -14.06 -10.81 -14.67
N SER A 182 -13.45 -11.98 -14.81
CA SER A 182 -13.14 -12.60 -16.11
C SER A 182 -12.36 -11.67 -17.06
N GLN A 183 -11.52 -10.79 -16.51
CA GLN A 183 -10.72 -9.86 -17.31
C GLN A 183 -9.54 -10.58 -17.99
N PRO A 184 -9.25 -10.27 -19.26
CA PRO A 184 -8.14 -10.88 -19.97
C PRO A 184 -6.80 -10.47 -19.36
N ILE A 185 -5.96 -11.47 -19.05
CA ILE A 185 -4.60 -11.24 -18.55
C ILE A 185 -3.71 -10.86 -19.74
N THR A 186 -3.19 -9.63 -19.72
CA THR A 186 -2.23 -9.16 -20.72
C THR A 186 -0.81 -9.66 -20.42
N SER A 187 0.06 -9.64 -21.43
CA SER A 187 1.47 -9.97 -21.25
C SER A 187 2.18 -9.04 -20.26
N SER A 188 1.79 -7.76 -20.22
CA SER A 188 2.32 -6.78 -19.27
C SER A 188 2.01 -7.15 -17.81
N VAL A 189 0.79 -7.64 -17.55
CA VAL A 189 0.39 -8.14 -16.23
C VAL A 189 1.20 -9.35 -15.82
N LEU A 190 1.38 -10.31 -16.74
CA LEU A 190 2.10 -11.55 -16.44
C LEU A 190 3.57 -11.28 -16.09
N VAL A 191 4.23 -10.47 -16.92
CA VAL A 191 5.64 -10.08 -16.71
C VAL A 191 5.78 -9.22 -15.46
N GLY A 192 4.91 -8.23 -15.30
CA GLY A 192 4.95 -7.32 -14.14
C GLY A 192 4.69 -8.04 -12.82
N GLY A 193 3.70 -8.95 -12.78
CA GLY A 193 3.44 -9.81 -11.64
C GLY A 193 4.61 -10.74 -11.33
N GLY A 194 5.24 -11.31 -12.35
CA GLY A 194 6.47 -12.10 -12.21
C GLY A 194 7.63 -11.31 -11.57
N LEU A 195 7.87 -10.08 -12.02
CA LEU A 195 8.90 -9.21 -11.44
C LEU A 195 8.65 -8.89 -9.97
N ILE A 196 7.40 -8.61 -9.60
CA ILE A 196 6.98 -8.37 -8.22
C ILE A 196 7.22 -9.61 -7.35
N LEU A 197 6.85 -10.80 -7.85
CA LEU A 197 7.06 -12.07 -7.14
C LEU A 197 8.55 -12.35 -6.93
N VAL A 198 9.38 -12.17 -7.97
CA VAL A 198 10.83 -12.33 -7.86
C VAL A 198 11.41 -11.35 -6.84
N GLY A 199 11.01 -10.07 -6.88
CA GLY A 199 11.44 -9.07 -5.89
C GLY A 199 11.07 -9.48 -4.46
N ALA A 200 9.84 -9.95 -4.25
CA ALA A 200 9.39 -10.47 -2.96
C ALA A 200 10.17 -11.70 -2.48
N LEU A 201 10.53 -12.62 -3.37
CA LEU A 201 11.35 -13.78 -3.06
C LEU A 201 12.79 -13.40 -2.71
N VAL A 202 13.40 -12.46 -3.44
CA VAL A 202 14.77 -11.96 -3.19
C VAL A 202 14.88 -11.35 -1.80
N VAL A 203 13.87 -10.60 -1.37
CA VAL A 203 13.87 -9.97 -0.04
C VAL A 203 13.54 -10.97 1.08
N SER A 204 12.66 -11.94 0.80
CA SER A 204 12.27 -12.99 1.77
C SER A 204 13.38 -14.02 2.01
N GLY A 205 14.10 -14.42 0.96
CA GLY A 205 15.25 -15.35 1.07
C GLY A 205 16.43 -14.79 1.87
N GLY A 206 16.48 -13.47 2.08
CA GLY A 206 17.43 -12.83 3.00
C GLY A 206 16.99 -12.81 4.46
N ALA A 207 15.69 -12.91 4.75
CA ALA A 207 15.15 -12.84 6.10
C ALA A 207 15.43 -14.10 6.93
N VAL A 208 15.60 -15.26 6.28
CA VAL A 208 15.92 -16.54 6.93
C VAL A 208 17.34 -16.56 7.53
N GLY A 209 18.25 -15.72 7.02
CA GLY A 209 19.65 -15.71 7.46
C GLY A 209 19.97 -14.84 8.69
N VAL A 210 19.02 -14.01 9.17
CA VAL A 210 19.29 -13.02 10.24
C VAL A 210 18.62 -13.42 11.57
N ALA A 211 17.84 -14.50 11.60
CA ALA A 211 17.19 -15.00 12.82
C ALA A 211 18.11 -15.87 13.71
N HIS A 212 19.41 -15.97 13.37
CA HIS A 212 20.38 -16.84 14.05
C HIS A 212 21.64 -16.12 14.57
N GLU A 213 21.66 -14.79 14.60
CA GLU A 213 22.74 -14.02 15.27
C GLU A 213 22.20 -13.28 16.50
#